data_AF-A0A6G3WRU4-F1
#
_entry.id   AF-A0A6G3WRU4-F1
#
_cell.length_a   1.000
_cell.length_b   1.000
_cell.length_c   1.000
_cell.angle_alpha   90.00
_cell.angle_beta   90.00
_cell.angle_gamma   90.00
#
_symmetry.space_group_name_H-M   'P 1'
#
loop_
_entity.id
_entity.type
_entity.pdbx_description
1 polymer ?
#
loop_
_entity_poly.entity_id
_entity_poly.type
_entity_poly.pdbx_seq_one_letter_code
_entity_poly.pdbx_strand_id
1 'polypeptide(L)' 'MREKTHTAAPMSLDQALYEMELVGHDFYLFVDSETKEPSVVYRRHAYDYGVIHLRTDPLAADEAGGAGGALGG' A
#
# COMPACT_ATOMS: atom_id res chain seq x y z
N MET A 1 9.48 0.50 18.17
CA MET A 1 8.57 0.52 17.00
C MET A 1 8.91 -0.70 16.14
N ARG A 2 7.93 -1.37 15.54
CA ARG A 2 8.17 -2.48 14.59
C ARG A 2 7.90 -1.95 13.19
N GLU A 3 8.95 -1.81 12.39
CA GLU A 3 8.85 -1.50 10.97
C GLU A 3 8.82 -2.82 10.21
N LYS A 4 7.81 -3.03 9.36
CA LYS A 4 7.69 -4.22 8.51
C LYS A 4 7.70 -3.73 7.06
N THR A 5 8.88 -3.73 6.46
CA THR A 5 9.04 -3.40 5.04
C THR A 5 8.55 -4.58 4.21
N HIS A 6 7.48 -4.37 3.45
CA HIS A 6 6.87 -5.41 2.64
C HIS A 6 7.26 -5.20 1.17
N THR A 7 8.19 -6.00 0.66
CA THR A 7 8.56 -6.00 -0.76
C THR A 7 7.49 -6.78 -1.52
N ALA A 8 6.39 -6.13 -1.86
CA ALA A 8 5.30 -6.75 -2.60
C ALA A 8 5.60 -6.76 -4.11
N ALA A 9 5.64 -7.96 -4.70
CA ALA A 9 5.50 -8.09 -6.14
C ALA A 9 4.05 -7.74 -6.56
N PRO A 10 3.82 -7.28 -7.80
CA PRO A 10 2.46 -7.11 -8.31
C PRO A 10 1.72 -8.44 -8.22
N MET A 11 0.59 -8.45 -7.51
CA MET A 11 -0.20 -9.66 -7.26
C MET A 11 -1.69 -9.33 -7.34
N SER A 12 -2.51 -10.34 -7.59
CA SER A 12 -3.96 -10.18 -7.63
C SER A 12 -4.57 -10.14 -6.23
N LEU A 13 -5.79 -9.61 -6.11
CA LEU A 13 -6.53 -9.54 -4.85
C LEU A 13 -6.62 -10.89 -4.12
N ASP A 14 -6.92 -11.98 -4.84
CA ASP A 14 -6.98 -13.34 -4.29
C ASP A 14 -5.65 -13.78 -3.65
N GLN A 15 -4.55 -13.44 -4.31
CA GLN A 15 -3.21 -13.76 -3.83
C GLN A 15 -2.88 -12.97 -2.55
N ALA A 16 -3.26 -11.69 -2.52
CA ALA A 16 -3.12 -10.83 -1.35
C ALA A 16 -3.96 -11.34 -0.17
N LEU A 17 -5.18 -11.83 -0.41
CA LEU A 17 -6.02 -12.49 0.59
C LEU A 17 -5.36 -13.74 1.16
N TYR A 18 -4.84 -14.62 0.29
CA TYR A 18 -4.15 -15.84 0.72
C TYR A 18 -2.95 -15.53 1.62
N GLU A 19 -2.13 -14.54 1.25
CA GLU A 19 -1.01 -14.13 2.09
C GLU A 19 -1.48 -13.47 3.38
N MET A 20 -2.51 -12.61 3.36
CA MET A 20 -3.11 -12.01 4.55
C MET A 20 -3.54 -13.07 5.58
N GLU A 21 -4.19 -14.15 5.12
CA GLU A 21 -4.57 -15.28 5.96
C GLU A 21 -3.35 -16.04 6.49
N LEU A 22 -2.32 -16.23 5.66
CA LEU A 22 -1.08 -16.92 6.05
C LEU A 22 -0.32 -16.19 7.14
N VAL A 23 -0.19 -14.86 7.05
CA VAL A 23 0.41 -14.03 8.11
C VAL A 23 -0.55 -13.76 9.27
N GLY A 24 -1.86 -13.99 9.10
CA GLY A 24 -2.87 -13.81 10.12
C GLY A 24 -3.07 -12.35 10.54
N HIS A 25 -2.94 -11.41 9.62
CA HIS A 25 -3.11 -9.98 9.88
C HIS A 25 -4.51 -9.50 9.49
N ASP A 26 -5.00 -8.45 10.16
CA ASP A 26 -6.30 -7.83 9.83
C ASP A 26 -6.28 -7.00 8.53
N PHE A 27 -5.09 -6.66 8.02
CA PHE A 27 -4.89 -5.92 6.79
C PHE A 27 -3.62 -6.36 6.05
N TYR A 28 -3.63 -6.23 4.72
CA TYR A 28 -2.51 -6.57 3.85
C TYR A 28 -2.34 -5.54 2.74
N LEU A 29 -1.11 -5.01 2.61
CA LEU A 29 -0.72 -4.10 1.53
C LEU A 29 -0.16 -4.91 0.35
N PHE A 30 -0.65 -4.63 -0.84
CA PHE A 30 -0.17 -5.24 -2.08
C PHE A 30 -0.18 -4.23 -3.23
N VAL A 31 0.47 -4.56 -4.34
CA VAL A 31 0.34 -3.80 -5.59
C VAL A 31 -0.52 -4.62 -6.52
N ASP A 32 -1.60 -4.03 -7.00
CA ASP A 32 -2.53 -4.74 -7.88
C ASP A 32 -1.88 -5.01 -9.24
N SER A 33 -1.98 -6.24 -9.75
CA SER A 33 -1.35 -6.60 -11.03
C SER A 33 -2.06 -5.99 -12.24
N GLU A 34 -3.34 -5.65 -12.14
CA GLU A 34 -4.13 -5.10 -13.25
C GLU A 34 -3.94 -3.59 -13.35
N THR A 35 -4.09 -2.87 -12.24
CA THR A 35 -3.98 -1.40 -12.22
C THR A 35 -2.57 -0.91 -11.96
N LYS A 36 -1.69 -1.77 -11.41
CA LYS A 36 -0.36 -1.39 -10.88
C LYS A 36 -0.43 -0.33 -9.78
N GLU A 37 -1.60 -0.19 -9.15
CA GLU A 37 -1.80 0.74 -8.05
C GLU A 37 -1.63 0.02 -6.70
N PRO A 38 -0.97 0.65 -5.72
CA PRO A 38 -0.91 0.12 -4.36
C PRO A 38 -2.32 0.02 -3.78
N SER A 39 -2.66 -1.14 -3.24
CA SER A 39 -3.98 -1.45 -2.71
C SER A 39 -3.85 -2.14 -1.35
N VAL A 40 -4.88 -2.00 -0.53
CA VAL A 40 -4.98 -2.61 0.79
C VAL A 40 -6.25 -3.43 0.86
N VAL A 41 -6.12 -4.70 1.25
CA VAL A 41 -7.26 -5.50 1.70
C VAL A 41 -7.30 -5.52 3.22
N TYR A 42 -8.50 -5.45 3.80
CA TYR A 42 -8.69 -5.51 5.24
C TYR A 42 -9.99 -6.20 5.62
N ARG A 43 -10.01 -6.78 6.81
CA ARG A 43 -11.18 -7.47 7.37
C ARG A 43 -12.11 -6.47 8.07
N ARG A 44 -13.41 -6.54 7.77
CA ARG A 44 -14.46 -5.75 8.42
C ARG A 44 -15.16 -6.57 9.50
N HIS A 45 -15.75 -5.88 10.48
CA HIS A 45 -16.60 -6.55 11.47
C HIS A 45 -17.84 -7.13 10.75
N ALA A 46 -18.17 -8.40 11.05
CA ALA A 46 -19.25 -9.22 10.46
C ALA A 46 -18.92 -10.05 9.19
N TYR A 47 -17.67 -10.49 9.01
CA TYR A 47 -17.21 -11.39 7.92
C TYR A 47 -17.12 -10.75 6.51
N ASP A 48 -17.23 -9.43 6.41
CA ASP A 48 -16.99 -8.72 5.15
C ASP A 48 -15.50 -8.43 4.95
N TYR A 49 -15.07 -8.46 3.70
CA TYR A 49 -13.73 -8.01 3.27
C TYR A 49 -13.87 -6.70 2.49
N GLY A 50 -13.04 -5.73 2.85
CA GLY A 50 -12.95 -4.44 2.16
C GLY A 50 -11.63 -4.32 1.41
N VAL A 51 -11.66 -3.62 0.28
CA VAL A 51 -10.47 -3.26 -0.49
C VAL A 51 -10.43 -1.74 -0.64
N ILE A 52 -9.29 -1.14 -0.36
CA ILE A 52 -9.00 0.27 -0.59
C ILE A 52 -7.89 0.35 -1.62
N HIS A 53 -8.19 1.01 -2.74
CA HIS A 53 -7.20 1.31 -3.77
C HIS A 53 -6.61 2.69 -3.52
N LEU A 54 -5.28 2.79 -3.48
CA LEU A 54 -4.59 4.05 -3.41
C LEU A 54 -4.22 4.48 -4.83
N ARG A 55 -5.03 5.39 -5.39
CA ARG A 55 -4.63 6.16 -6.56
C ARG A 55 -3.62 7.22 -6.13
N THR A 56 -2.40 7.13 -6.65
CA THR A 56 -1.47 8.25 -6.55
C THR A 56 -2.06 9.40 -7.36
N ASP A 57 -2.45 10.46 -6.66
CA ASP A 57 -2.83 11.70 -7.31
C ASP A 57 -1.59 12.27 -8.01
N PRO A 58 -1.63 12.49 -9.33
CA PRO A 58 -0.48 12.96 -10.08
C PRO A 58 -0.08 14.41 -9.73
N LEU A 59 -0.91 15.20 -9.04
CA LEU A 59 -0.55 16.53 -8.56
C LEU A 59 0.16 16.51 -7.19
N ALA A 60 -0.03 15.46 -6.39
CA ALA A 60 0.67 15.32 -5.10
C ALA A 60 2.18 15.01 -5.25
N ALA A 61 2.63 14.59 -6.44
CA ALA A 61 4.04 14.30 -6.72
C ALA A 61 4.91 15.56 -6.92
N ASP A 62 4.32 16.75 -7.03
CA ASP A 62 5.05 17.98 -7.35
C ASP A 62 5.65 18.70 -6.11
N GLU A 63 5.25 18.33 -4.88
CA GLU A 63 5.66 19.09 -3.67
C GLU A 63 6.71 18.40 -2.77
N ALA A 64 7.25 17.23 -3.16
CA ALA A 64 8.28 16.53 -2.38
C ALA A 64 9.72 16.72 -2.92
N GLY A 65 9.94 17.65 -3.85
CA GLY A 65 11.21 17.78 -4.60
C GLY A 65 12.12 18.97 -4.29
N GLY A 66 11.80 19.87 -3.34
CA GLY A 66 12.48 21.17 -3.28
C GLY A 66 12.69 21.79 -1.90
N ALA A 67 13.35 21.11 -0.96
CA ALA A 67 13.85 21.76 0.26
C ALA A 67 15.19 21.17 0.72
N GLY A 68 16.29 21.64 0.13
CA GLY A 68 17.63 21.33 0.63
C GLY A 68 18.72 21.95 -0.22
N GLY A 69 19.00 23.24 -0.05
CA GLY A 69 20.13 23.85 -0.76
C GLY A 69 20.31 25.36 -0.66
N ALA A 70 20.14 25.96 0.52
CA ALA A 70 20.66 27.31 0.85
C ALA A 70 20.57 27.43 2.39
N LEU A 71 21.52 27.88 3.20
CA LEU A 71 22.49 28.97 3.09
C LEU A 71 23.57 28.77 4.18
N GLY A 72 24.76 29.33 3.98
CA GLY A 72 25.74 29.51 5.05
C GLY A 72 27.12 29.92 4.55
N GLY A 73 27.19 31.04 3.83
CA GLY A 73 28.42 31.80 3.59
C GLY A 73 28.58 32.91 4.61
#